data_AF-A0A538TKW0-F1
#
_entry.id   AF-A0A538TKW0-F1
#
_cell.length_a   1.000
_cell.length_b   1.000
_cell.length_c   1.000
_cell.angle_alpha   90.00
_cell.angle_beta   90.00
_cell.angle_gamma   90.00
#
_symmetry.space_group_name_H-M   'P 1'
#
loop_
_entity.id
_entity.type
_entity.pdbx_description
1 polymer ?
#
loop_
_entity_poly.entity_id
_entity_poly.type
_entity_poly.pdbx_seq_one_letter_code
_entity_poly.pdbx_strand_id
1 'polypeptide(L)'
;MFVGGRTLEERNQLLNAVVDAYRDRARSYRTSTESFEVACERHPDVTTLVVFPHFEPAEVLELAGNGARLPAGITRHLIRWRALHLDVPIDLLADPSRSLEEKNRWLESWLEQKWTQRQVRVYEESTVLFDE
;
A
#
# COMPACT_ATOMS: atom_id res chain seq x y z
N MET A 1 16.89 8.37 -22.53
CA MET A 1 17.08 9.67 -21.85
C MET A 1 15.77 9.99 -21.16
N PHE A 2 15.77 10.27 -19.86
CA PHE A 2 14.57 10.68 -19.15
C PHE A 2 14.22 12.13 -19.52
N VAL A 3 12.94 12.41 -19.76
CA VAL A 3 12.44 13.76 -20.04
C VAL A 3 11.50 14.17 -18.91
N GLY A 4 11.68 15.37 -18.36
CA GLY A 4 10.84 15.88 -17.27
C GLY A 4 9.38 16.05 -17.70
N GLY A 5 8.44 15.67 -16.81
CA GLY A 5 7.00 15.83 -17.03
C GLY A 5 6.47 17.18 -16.54
N ARG A 6 5.64 17.85 -17.36
CA ARG A 6 4.99 19.13 -17.05
C ARG A 6 3.62 18.93 -16.43
N THR A 7 2.95 17.83 -16.75
CA THR A 7 1.68 17.41 -16.15
C THR A 7 1.88 16.31 -15.10
N LEU A 8 0.87 16.07 -14.26
CA LEU A 8 0.87 14.95 -13.31
C LEU A 8 1.05 13.60 -14.02
N GLU A 9 0.37 13.41 -15.15
CA GLU A 9 0.47 12.20 -15.95
C GLU A 9 1.88 11.98 -16.50
N GLU A 10 2.47 13.00 -17.14
CA GLU A 10 3.83 12.91 -17.68
C GLU A 10 4.87 12.65 -16.57
N ARG A 11 4.69 13.27 -15.40
CA ARG A 11 5.52 13.00 -14.21
C ARG A 11 5.38 11.55 -13.76
N ASN A 12 4.16 11.03 -13.69
CA ASN A 12 3.93 9.63 -13.32
C ASN A 12 4.51 8.66 -14.35
N GLN A 13 4.41 8.95 -15.65
CA GLN A 13 5.05 8.15 -16.71
C GLN A 13 6.58 8.14 -16.56
N LEU A 14 7.17 9.29 -16.26
CA LEU A 14 8.60 9.39 -15.95
C LEU A 14 8.98 8.54 -14.74
N LEU A 15 8.21 8.60 -13.65
CA LEU A 15 8.48 7.78 -12.46
C LEU A 15 8.39 6.28 -12.75
N ASN A 16 7.43 5.85 -13.58
CA ASN A 16 7.38 4.46 -14.06
C ASN A 16 8.65 4.08 -14.82
N ALA A 17 9.08 4.92 -15.77
CA ALA A 17 10.31 4.66 -16.52
C ALA A 17 11.56 4.60 -15.62
N VAL A 18 11.62 5.42 -14.57
CA VAL A 18 12.72 5.39 -13.58
C VAL A 18 12.71 4.09 -12.79
N VAL A 19 11.56 3.66 -12.28
CA VAL A 19 11.43 2.41 -11.51
C VAL A 19 11.74 1.19 -12.37
N ASP A 20 11.25 1.16 -13.61
CA ASP A 20 11.50 0.07 -14.55
C ASP A 20 12.99 -0.05 -14.93
N ALA A 21 13.76 1.02 -14.84
CA ALA A 21 15.20 1.00 -15.13
C ALA A 21 16.00 0.18 -14.11
N TYR A 22 15.53 0.04 -12.86
CA TYR A 22 16.28 -0.65 -11.79
C TYR A 22 15.56 -1.86 -11.18
N ARG A 23 14.23 -1.95 -11.23
CA ARG A 23 13.44 -2.92 -10.44
C ARG A 23 13.82 -4.39 -10.64
N ASP A 24 14.24 -4.78 -11.84
CA ASP A 24 14.59 -6.16 -12.19
C ASP A 24 16.11 -6.39 -12.28
N ARG A 25 16.91 -5.34 -12.03
CA ARG A 25 18.37 -5.35 -12.21
C ARG A 25 19.14 -5.26 -10.90
N ALA A 26 18.49 -4.80 -9.84
CA ALA A 26 19.10 -4.61 -8.54
C ALA A 26 18.16 -5.03 -7.41
N ARG A 27 18.74 -5.55 -6.33
CA ARG A 27 18.00 -5.74 -5.08
C ARG A 27 17.68 -4.37 -4.50
N SER A 28 16.41 -4.10 -4.24
CA SER A 28 15.97 -2.86 -3.62
C SER A 28 15.48 -3.09 -2.20
N TYR A 29 15.76 -2.13 -1.32
CA TYR A 29 15.22 -2.06 0.04
C TYR A 29 14.37 -0.80 0.15
N ARG A 30 13.20 -0.91 0.78
CA ARG A 30 12.36 0.26 1.06
C ARG A 30 12.83 0.89 2.36
N THR A 31 13.00 2.21 2.36
CA THR A 31 13.42 2.97 3.54
C THR A 31 12.53 4.20 3.72
N SER A 32 12.41 4.67 4.96
CA SER A 32 11.69 5.90 5.31
C SER A 32 12.62 7.11 5.47
N THR A 33 13.94 6.92 5.33
CA THR A 33 14.92 8.03 5.36
C THR A 33 15.22 8.52 3.96
N GLU A 34 15.43 9.83 3.83
CA GLU A 34 15.92 10.47 2.61
C GLU A 34 17.43 10.75 2.67
N SER A 35 18.10 10.44 3.81
CA SER A 35 19.56 10.51 3.94
C SER A 35 20.22 9.23 3.48
N PHE A 36 21.19 9.37 2.58
CA PHE A 36 22.01 8.26 2.09
C PHE A 36 22.90 7.70 3.20
N GLU A 37 23.46 8.56 4.05
CA GLU A 37 24.31 8.17 5.18
C GLU A 37 23.55 7.25 6.14
N VAL A 38 22.34 7.64 6.54
CA VAL A 38 21.46 6.82 7.41
C VAL A 38 21.04 5.52 6.72
N ALA A 39 20.88 5.52 5.39
CA ALA A 39 20.61 4.30 4.64
C ALA A 39 21.81 3.33 4.68
N CYS A 40 23.03 3.84 4.53
CA CYS A 40 24.27 3.06 4.61
C CYS A 40 24.50 2.45 6.00
N GLU A 41 24.10 3.13 7.08
CA GLU A 41 24.18 2.58 8.44
C GLU A 41 23.35 1.30 8.60
N ARG A 42 22.17 1.24 7.96
CA ARG A 42 21.26 0.08 8.02
C ARG A 42 21.59 -0.98 6.98
N HIS A 43 22.12 -0.55 5.84
CA HIS A 43 22.44 -1.40 4.70
C HIS A 43 23.80 -0.98 4.10
N PRO A 44 24.91 -1.50 4.65
CA PRO A 44 26.26 -1.07 4.25
C PRO A 44 26.59 -1.27 2.76
N ASP A 45 25.93 -2.21 2.10
CA ASP A 45 26.14 -2.54 0.69
C ASP A 45 25.29 -1.68 -0.28
N VAL A 46 24.53 -0.69 0.22
CA VAL A 46 23.70 0.17 -0.63
C VAL A 46 24.58 1.15 -1.41
N THR A 47 24.41 1.17 -2.73
CA THR A 47 25.16 2.05 -3.64
C THR A 47 24.37 3.26 -4.10
N THR A 48 23.05 3.27 -3.88
CA THR A 48 22.15 4.29 -4.43
C THR A 48 20.90 4.43 -3.57
N LEU A 49 20.47 5.68 -3.34
CA LEU A 49 19.18 6.02 -2.74
C LEU A 49 18.31 6.71 -3.79
N VAL A 50 17.10 6.20 -3.99
CA VAL A 50 16.10 6.79 -4.89
C VAL A 50 15.00 7.42 -4.04
N VAL A 51 14.85 8.74 -4.14
CA VAL A 51 13.84 9.51 -3.41
C VAL A 51 12.73 9.92 -4.38
N PHE A 52 11.48 9.64 -4.01
CA PHE A 52 10.30 9.92 -4.83
C PHE A 52 9.56 11.15 -4.31
N PRO A 53 8.87 11.92 -5.18
CA PRO A 53 7.98 12.98 -4.72
C PRO A 53 6.83 12.40 -3.89
N HIS A 54 6.30 13.22 -2.98
CA HIS A 54 5.06 12.89 -2.30
C HIS A 54 3.87 13.04 -3.26
N PHE A 55 2.90 12.13 -3.16
CA PHE A 55 1.64 12.23 -3.86
C PHE A 55 0.55 12.68 -2.88
N GLU A 56 -0.15 13.74 -3.23
CA GLU A 56 -1.37 14.10 -2.52
C GLU A 56 -2.50 13.11 -2.85
N PRO A 57 -3.44 12.83 -1.92
CA PRO A 57 -4.56 11.93 -2.19
C PRO A 57 -5.35 12.29 -3.45
N ALA A 58 -5.49 13.58 -3.75
CA ALA A 58 -6.16 14.06 -4.97
C ALA A 58 -5.42 13.64 -6.25
N GLU A 59 -4.09 13.67 -6.25
CA GLU A 59 -3.27 13.25 -7.39
C GLU A 59 -3.37 11.73 -7.61
N VAL A 60 -3.40 10.94 -6.54
CA VAL A 60 -3.62 9.49 -6.61
C VAL A 60 -5.00 9.18 -7.19
N LEU A 61 -6.03 9.90 -6.75
CA LEU A 61 -7.40 9.74 -7.26
C LEU A 61 -7.52 10.14 -8.73
N GLU A 62 -6.89 11.24 -9.14
CA GLU A 62 -6.86 11.70 -10.54
C GLU A 62 -6.19 10.64 -11.45
N LEU A 63 -5.01 10.17 -11.07
CA LEU A 63 -4.28 9.15 -11.81
C LEU A 63 -5.09 7.85 -11.92
N ALA A 64 -5.68 7.39 -10.80
CA ALA A 64 -6.51 6.19 -10.79
C ALA A 64 -7.78 6.34 -11.63
N GLY A 65 -8.44 7.51 -11.57
CA GLY A 65 -9.64 7.82 -12.35
C GLY A 65 -9.41 7.81 -13.86
N ASN A 66 -8.20 8.19 -14.29
CA ASN A 66 -7.78 8.16 -15.69
C ASN A 66 -7.18 6.80 -16.13
N GLY A 67 -7.19 5.79 -15.26
CA GLY A 67 -6.64 4.46 -15.54
C GLY A 67 -5.11 4.37 -15.52
N ALA A 68 -4.42 5.44 -15.12
CA ALA A 68 -2.97 5.43 -14.97
C ALA A 68 -2.55 4.58 -13.76
N ARG A 69 -1.36 3.98 -13.84
CA ARG A 69 -0.77 3.19 -12.75
C ARG A 69 0.45 3.90 -12.20
N LEU A 70 0.53 3.95 -10.87
CA LEU A 70 1.73 4.42 -10.18
C LEU A 70 2.75 3.26 -10.08
N PRO A 71 4.06 3.58 -10.02
CA PRO A 71 5.06 2.58 -9.73
C PRO A 71 4.80 1.88 -8.39
N ALA A 72 4.97 0.56 -8.36
CA ALA A 72 4.70 -0.20 -7.15
C ALA A 72 5.68 0.16 -6.02
N GLY A 73 5.14 0.47 -4.84
CA GLY A 73 5.95 0.65 -3.63
C GLY A 73 6.51 2.04 -3.38
N ILE A 74 6.12 3.06 -4.14
CA ILE A 74 6.57 4.45 -3.93
C ILE A 74 5.57 5.29 -3.10
N THR A 75 4.31 4.85 -2.99
CA THR A 75 3.30 5.48 -2.14
C THR A 75 3.27 4.82 -0.76
N ARG A 76 3.18 5.61 0.31
CA ARG A 76 3.06 5.10 1.70
C ARG A 76 1.83 5.69 2.39
N HIS A 77 0.81 4.86 2.58
CA HIS A 77 -0.42 5.24 3.26
C HIS A 77 -0.35 4.95 4.75
N LEU A 78 -0.62 5.94 5.58
CA LEU A 78 -0.76 5.80 7.04
C LEU A 78 -2.24 5.68 7.41
N ILE A 79 -2.72 4.45 7.56
CA ILE A 79 -4.12 4.16 7.86
C ILE A 79 -4.28 3.93 9.36
N ARG A 80 -4.99 4.85 10.03
CA ARG A 80 -5.39 4.68 11.43
C ARG A 80 -6.49 3.62 11.53
N TRP A 81 -6.53 2.90 12.65
CA TRP A 81 -7.57 1.90 12.93
C TRP A 81 -7.70 0.81 11.87
N ARG A 82 -6.57 0.41 11.24
CA ARG A 82 -6.57 -0.68 10.27
C ARG A 82 -7.09 -1.97 10.92
N ALA A 83 -8.06 -2.61 10.28
CA ALA A 83 -8.57 -3.90 10.73
C ALA A 83 -7.58 -5.01 10.33
N LEU A 84 -7.14 -5.80 11.31
CA LEU A 84 -6.22 -6.93 11.14
C LEU A 84 -6.90 -8.22 11.61
N HIS A 85 -6.44 -9.38 11.13
CA HIS A 85 -7.02 -10.71 11.44
C HIS A 85 -8.53 -10.78 11.24
N LEU A 86 -9.02 -10.24 10.11
CA LEU A 86 -10.43 -10.40 9.74
C LEU A 86 -10.75 -11.85 9.35
N ASP A 87 -9.77 -12.59 8.81
CA ASP A 87 -9.86 -14.02 8.46
C ASP A 87 -11.17 -14.40 7.73
N VAL A 88 -11.55 -13.57 6.76
CA VAL A 88 -12.78 -13.75 5.99
C VAL A 88 -12.66 -15.00 5.09
N PRO A 89 -13.61 -15.95 5.11
CA PRO A 89 -13.56 -17.14 4.26
C PRO A 89 -13.52 -16.79 2.77
N ILE A 90 -12.50 -17.26 2.06
CA ILE A 90 -12.33 -17.00 0.62
C ILE A 90 -13.46 -17.62 -0.19
N ASP A 91 -13.88 -18.82 0.21
CA ASP A 91 -14.99 -19.58 -0.37
C ASP A 91 -16.31 -18.82 -0.31
N LEU A 92 -16.55 -18.05 0.75
CA LEU A 92 -17.69 -17.13 0.80
C LEU A 92 -17.58 -15.99 -0.23
N LEU A 93 -16.40 -15.39 -0.36
CA LEU A 93 -16.16 -14.29 -1.29
C LEU A 93 -16.27 -14.73 -2.75
N ALA A 94 -15.74 -15.92 -3.04
CA ALA A 94 -15.70 -16.51 -4.38
C ALA A 94 -17.03 -17.14 -4.82
N ASP A 95 -17.94 -17.45 -3.88
CA ASP A 95 -19.22 -18.10 -4.17
C ASP A 95 -20.07 -17.26 -5.15
N PRO A 96 -20.28 -17.72 -6.39
CA PRO A 96 -21.07 -16.99 -7.38
C PRO A 96 -22.58 -17.17 -7.16
N SER A 97 -22.99 -18.13 -6.33
CA SER A 97 -24.41 -18.40 -6.05
C SER A 97 -25.00 -17.42 -5.03
N ARG A 98 -24.13 -16.74 -4.26
CA ARG A 98 -24.55 -15.73 -3.27
C ARG A 98 -24.53 -14.34 -3.88
N SER A 99 -25.61 -13.61 -3.66
CA SER A 99 -25.70 -12.21 -4.06
C SER A 99 -24.78 -11.32 -3.21
N LEU A 100 -24.51 -10.12 -3.70
CA LEU A 100 -23.75 -9.11 -2.94
C LEU A 100 -24.46 -8.78 -1.62
N GLU A 101 -25.78 -8.67 -1.66
CA GLU A 101 -26.63 -8.37 -0.50
C GLU A 101 -26.53 -9.48 0.56
N GLU A 102 -26.49 -10.75 0.15
CA GLU A 102 -26.31 -11.88 1.06
C GLU A 102 -24.92 -11.88 1.70
N LYS A 103 -23.87 -11.57 0.92
CA LYS A 103 -22.50 -11.43 1.44
C LYS A 103 -22.38 -10.26 2.41
N ASN A 104 -23.02 -9.13 2.13
CA ASN A 104 -23.06 -7.97 3.04
C ASN A 104 -23.80 -8.30 4.34
N ARG A 105 -24.95 -8.98 4.27
CA ARG A 105 -25.70 -9.41 5.46
C ARG A 105 -24.89 -10.36 6.33
N TRP A 106 -24.14 -11.27 5.71
CA TRP A 106 -23.20 -12.13 6.43
C TRP A 106 -22.13 -11.30 7.15
N LEU A 107 -21.54 -10.32 6.46
CA LEU A 107 -20.48 -9.48 7.01
C LEU A 107 -20.98 -8.68 8.22
N GLU A 108 -22.16 -8.07 8.12
CA GLU A 108 -22.81 -7.35 9.21
C GLU A 108 -23.02 -8.26 10.42
N SER A 109 -23.63 -9.43 10.21
CA SER A 109 -23.89 -10.40 11.29
C SER A 109 -22.59 -10.89 11.94
N TRP A 110 -21.56 -11.14 11.13
CA TRP A 110 -20.25 -11.56 11.61
C TRP A 110 -19.56 -10.47 12.44
N LEU A 111 -19.60 -9.22 12.00
CA LEU A 111 -19.06 -8.07 12.75
C LEU A 111 -19.76 -7.91 14.09
N GLU A 112 -21.10 -7.94 14.12
CA GLU A 112 -21.88 -7.86 15.35
C GLU A 112 -21.47 -8.96 16.34
N GLN A 113 -21.37 -10.21 15.85
CA GLN A 113 -20.93 -11.34 16.66
C GLN A 113 -19.53 -11.12 17.26
N LYS A 114 -18.57 -10.61 16.48
CA LYS A 114 -17.21 -10.29 16.97
C LYS A 114 -17.23 -9.29 18.11
N TRP A 115 -18.06 -8.26 18.01
CA TRP A 115 -18.22 -7.26 19.08
C TRP A 115 -18.91 -7.84 20.31
N THR A 116 -20.04 -8.52 20.14
CA THR A 116 -20.79 -9.13 21.26
C THR A 116 -19.95 -10.13 22.03
N GLN A 117 -19.09 -10.88 21.35
CA GLN A 117 -18.19 -11.86 21.95
C GLN A 117 -16.87 -11.25 22.46
N ARG A 118 -16.71 -9.91 22.41
CA ARG A 118 -15.49 -9.18 22.84
C ARG A 118 -14.21 -9.67 22.15
N GLN A 119 -14.31 -10.06 20.88
CA GLN A 119 -13.19 -10.51 20.06
C GLN A 119 -12.49 -9.37 19.32
N VAL A 120 -13.03 -8.14 19.37
CA VAL A 120 -12.41 -6.96 18.78
C VAL A 120 -11.57 -6.23 19.83
N ARG A 121 -10.31 -5.94 19.49
CA ARG A 121 -9.40 -5.14 20.32
C ARG A 121 -9.00 -3.89 19.55
N VAL A 122 -9.02 -2.77 20.26
CA VAL A 122 -8.79 -1.44 19.73
C VAL A 122 -7.56 -0.90 20.44
N TYR A 123 -6.50 -0.62 19.68
CA TYR A 123 -5.21 -0.14 20.20
C TYR A 123 -4.99 1.30 19.75
N GLU A 124 -4.90 2.22 20.71
CA GLU A 124 -4.70 3.66 20.44
C GLU A 124 -3.27 3.99 20.05
N GLU A 125 -2.30 3.22 20.57
CA GLU A 125 -0.87 3.41 20.31
C GLU A 125 -0.36 2.55 19.16
N SER A 126 0.79 2.95 18.61
CA SER A 126 1.49 2.16 17.58
C SER A 126 1.84 0.78 18.13
N THR A 127 1.22 -0.24 17.54
CA THR A 127 1.35 -1.64 18.00
C THR A 127 2.25 -2.41 17.04
N VAL A 128 3.24 -3.12 17.58
CA VAL A 128 4.05 -4.09 16.82
C VAL A 128 3.38 -5.45 16.93
N LEU A 129 3.07 -6.03 15.78
CA LEU A 129 2.45 -7.34 15.64
C LEU A 129 3.46 -8.29 14.98
N PHE A 130 3.73 -9.43 15.61
CA PHE A 130 4.56 -10.49 15.06
C PHE A 130 3.63 -11.53 14.44
N ASP A 131 3.38 -11.41 13.14
CA ASP A 131 2.64 -12.41 12.35
C ASP A 131 3.65 -13.36 11.69
N GLU A 132 3.40 -14.68 11.79
CA GLU A 132 4.17 -15.74 11.12
C GLU A 132 3.68 -15.97 9.67
#